data_AF-V4R456-F1
#
_entry.id   AF-V4R456-F1
#
_cell.length_a   1.000
_cell.length_b   1.000
_cell.length_c   1.000
_cell.angle_alpha   90.00
_cell.angle_beta   90.00
_cell.angle_gamma   90.00
#
_symmetry.space_group_name_H-M   'P 1'
#
loop_
_entity.id
_entity.type
_entity.pdbx_description
1 polymer ?
#
loop_
_entity_poly.entity_id
_entity_poly.type
_entity_poly.pdbx_seq_one_letter_code
_entity_poly.pdbx_strand_id
1 'polypeptide(L)'
;MAIDRDLIAKEAAIGMYDRQPVAEEKRGFSMLTAFPLLAIPFLVYNILALFTLFGGADNAAYSAVSQILFSLPMPSNGTHWEVSVGDVILLGSLICLFFELLKSTKSDKVAIVNHSLSMVVFIVCLVEFLLFRPFATSTFFLLTFMTLMDVLAGFIVTAVSARKDIDFGH
;
A
#
# COMPACT_ATOMS: atom_id res chain seq x y z
N MET A 1 -21.87 -12.00 -69.28
CA MET A 1 -20.84 -12.06 -68.23
C MET A 1 -21.54 -12.49 -66.94
N ALA A 2 -21.56 -13.78 -66.66
CA ALA A 2 -22.25 -14.31 -65.47
C ALA A 2 -21.34 -14.08 -64.26
N ILE A 3 -21.82 -13.30 -63.30
CA ILE A 3 -21.10 -13.06 -62.05
C ILE A 3 -21.17 -14.35 -61.24
N ASP A 4 -20.01 -14.95 -61.03
CA ASP A 4 -19.85 -16.17 -60.25
C ASP A 4 -20.12 -15.87 -58.77
N ARG A 5 -21.34 -16.24 -58.32
CA ARG A 5 -21.79 -16.02 -56.95
C ARG A 5 -20.99 -16.81 -55.93
N ASP A 6 -20.38 -17.92 -56.33
CA ASP A 6 -19.58 -18.75 -55.43
C ASP A 6 -18.25 -18.06 -55.13
N LEU A 7 -17.70 -17.32 -56.10
CA LEU A 7 -16.48 -16.52 -55.90
C LEU A 7 -16.74 -15.37 -54.92
N ILE A 8 -17.86 -14.66 -55.06
CA ILE A 8 -18.24 -13.56 -54.14
C ILE A 8 -18.52 -14.11 -52.72
N ALA A 9 -19.20 -15.25 -52.61
CA ALA A 9 -19.44 -15.89 -51.31
C ALA A 9 -18.13 -16.31 -50.63
N LYS A 10 -17.14 -16.78 -51.41
CA LYS A 10 -15.83 -17.20 -50.91
C LYS A 10 -14.97 -16.00 -50.50
N GLU A 11 -14.96 -14.93 -51.28
CA GLU A 11 -14.24 -13.70 -50.92
C GLU A 11 -14.89 -12.99 -49.72
N ALA A 12 -16.22 -12.99 -49.61
CA ALA A 12 -16.92 -12.49 -48.43
C ALA A 12 -16.59 -13.34 -47.18
N ALA A 13 -16.54 -14.67 -47.32
CA ALA A 13 -16.15 -15.57 -46.22
C ALA A 13 -14.67 -15.40 -45.81
N ILE A 14 -13.78 -15.11 -46.76
CA ILE A 14 -12.35 -14.84 -46.49
C ILE A 14 -12.17 -13.45 -45.85
N GLY A 15 -12.91 -12.44 -46.32
CA GLY A 15 -12.92 -11.09 -45.73
C GLY A 15 -13.53 -11.03 -44.32
N MET A 16 -14.43 -11.96 -43.99
CA MET A 16 -14.96 -12.14 -42.64
C MET A 16 -13.98 -12.83 -41.67
N TYR A 17 -12.87 -13.39 -42.18
CA TYR A 17 -11.85 -14.05 -41.37
C TYR A 17 -10.54 -13.24 -41.25
N ASP A 18 -10.52 -11.97 -41.68
CA ASP A 18 -9.45 -11.05 -41.27
C ASP A 18 -9.76 -10.54 -39.86
N ARG A 19 -9.63 -11.45 -38.90
CA ARG A 19 -9.68 -11.13 -37.48
C ARG A 19 -8.38 -10.37 -37.21
N GLN A 20 -8.42 -9.04 -37.31
CA GLN A 20 -7.36 -8.18 -36.78
C GLN A 20 -6.97 -8.76 -35.42
N PRO A 21 -5.69 -9.12 -35.18
CA PRO A 21 -5.28 -9.58 -33.87
C PRO A 21 -5.65 -8.44 -32.93
N VAL A 22 -6.62 -8.69 -32.05
CA VAL A 22 -7.01 -7.75 -31.00
C VAL A 22 -5.69 -7.45 -30.33
N ALA A 23 -5.19 -6.22 -30.48
CA ALA A 23 -3.92 -5.84 -29.93
C ALA A 23 -4.00 -6.21 -28.45
N GLU A 24 -3.22 -7.21 -28.06
CA GLU A 24 -3.14 -7.66 -26.69
C GLU A 24 -2.54 -6.47 -25.97
N GLU A 25 -3.40 -5.60 -25.45
CA GLU A 25 -3.02 -4.51 -24.58
C GLU A 25 -2.42 -5.23 -23.39
N LYS A 26 -1.09 -5.41 -23.45
CA LYS A 26 -0.28 -5.81 -22.32
C LYS A 26 -0.54 -4.73 -21.29
N ARG A 27 -1.57 -4.93 -20.46
CA ARG A 27 -1.82 -4.16 -19.25
C ARG A 27 -0.53 -4.32 -18.48
N GLY A 28 0.34 -3.33 -18.63
CA GLY A 28 1.63 -3.30 -17.98
C GLY A 28 1.35 -3.50 -16.52
N PHE A 29 1.80 -4.64 -15.98
CA PHE A 29 1.76 -4.91 -14.57
C PHE A 29 2.61 -3.81 -13.95
N SER A 30 1.97 -2.72 -13.50
CA SER A 30 2.70 -1.61 -12.94
C SER A 30 3.20 -2.11 -11.60
N MET A 31 4.49 -2.41 -11.49
CA MET A 31 5.09 -2.78 -10.19
C MET A 31 4.77 -1.75 -9.10
N LEU A 32 4.43 -0.51 -9.49
CA LEU A 32 3.87 0.54 -8.65
C LEU A 32 2.58 0.17 -7.90
N THR A 33 1.68 -0.67 -8.44
CA THR A 33 0.49 -1.13 -7.68
C THR A 33 0.82 -2.18 -6.63
N ALA A 34 1.93 -2.91 -6.78
CA ALA A 34 2.37 -3.94 -5.84
C ALA A 34 3.24 -3.40 -4.68
N PHE A 35 3.61 -2.11 -4.71
CA PHE A 35 4.40 -1.48 -3.67
C PHE A 35 3.57 -1.26 -2.39
N PRO A 36 4.12 -1.53 -1.19
CA PRO A 36 3.40 -1.35 0.05
C PRO A 36 3.22 0.14 0.33
N LEU A 37 1.98 0.56 0.47
CA LEU A 37 1.62 1.95 0.74
C LEU A 37 2.15 2.41 2.10
N LEU A 38 2.24 1.50 3.07
CA LEU A 38 2.84 1.78 4.38
C LEU A 38 4.34 2.07 4.34
N ALA A 39 5.05 1.77 3.25
CA ALA A 39 6.44 2.21 3.12
C ALA A 39 6.55 3.75 3.01
N ILE A 40 5.51 4.45 2.53
CA ILE A 40 5.51 5.91 2.42
C ILE A 40 5.64 6.58 3.81
N PRO A 41 4.73 6.36 4.77
CA PRO A 41 4.86 6.97 6.09
C PRO A 41 6.12 6.50 6.85
N PHE A 42 6.55 5.25 6.65
CA PHE A 42 7.82 4.73 7.15
C PHE A 42 9.02 5.56 6.67
N LEU A 43 9.11 5.85 5.36
CA LEU A 43 10.18 6.66 4.80
C LEU A 43 10.10 8.12 5.29
N VAL A 44 8.90 8.67 5.41
CA VAL A 44 8.70 10.03 5.95
C VAL A 44 9.25 10.14 7.37
N TYR A 45 8.93 9.18 8.25
CA TYR A 45 9.48 9.17 9.61
C TYR A 45 10.99 9.02 9.59
N ASN A 46 11.53 8.11 8.79
CA ASN A 46 12.97 7.88 8.66
C ASN A 46 13.73 9.14 8.21
N ILE A 47 13.21 9.83 7.20
CA ILE A 47 13.79 11.07 6.71
C ILE A 47 13.80 12.13 7.83
N LEU A 48 12.69 12.27 8.57
CA LEU A 48 12.60 13.19 9.70
C LEU A 48 13.61 12.83 10.81
N ALA A 49 13.71 11.55 11.16
CA ALA A 49 14.65 11.05 12.16
C ALA A 49 16.10 11.24 11.73
N LEU A 50 16.42 11.08 10.43
CA LEU A 50 17.76 11.29 9.90
C LEU A 50 18.16 12.77 9.93
N PHE A 51 17.31 13.68 9.43
CA PHE A 51 17.59 15.12 9.46
C PHE A 51 17.86 15.63 10.88
N THR A 52 17.14 15.09 11.85
CA THR A 52 17.27 15.47 13.26
C THR A 52 18.51 14.84 13.91
N LEU A 53 18.89 13.63 13.53
CA LEU A 53 20.13 12.97 13.96
C LEU A 53 21.39 13.74 13.51
N PHE A 54 21.42 14.23 12.27
CA PHE A 54 22.53 15.08 11.79
C PHE A 54 22.59 16.45 12.49
N GLY A 55 21.53 16.86 13.18
CA GLY A 55 21.45 18.08 13.98
C GLY A 55 22.14 18.00 15.36
N GLY A 56 22.64 16.83 15.77
CA GLY A 56 23.51 16.67 16.94
C GLY A 56 22.81 16.67 18.31
N ALA A 57 21.48 16.52 18.36
CA ALA A 57 20.75 16.41 19.63
C ALA A 57 20.27 14.97 19.89
N ASP A 58 20.55 14.45 21.09
CA ASP A 58 20.28 13.06 21.48
C ASP A 58 18.79 12.66 21.41
N ASN A 59 17.88 13.66 21.46
CA ASN A 59 16.41 13.48 21.42
C ASN A 59 15.75 14.14 20.20
N ALA A 60 16.52 14.47 19.16
CA ALA A 60 16.05 15.34 18.09
C ALA A 60 14.83 14.78 17.33
N ALA A 61 14.74 13.45 17.16
CA ALA A 61 13.59 12.82 16.51
C ALA A 61 12.32 12.90 17.38
N TYR A 62 12.43 12.71 18.70
CA TYR A 62 11.29 12.90 19.60
C TYR A 62 10.77 14.33 19.52
N SER A 63 11.68 15.32 19.56
CA SER A 63 11.33 16.74 19.46
C SER A 63 10.66 17.10 18.14
N ALA A 64 11.12 16.54 17.01
CA ALA A 64 10.53 16.80 15.71
C ALA A 64 9.12 16.21 15.56
N VAL A 65 8.91 15.00 16.08
CA VAL A 65 7.62 14.32 16.03
C VAL A 65 6.63 14.96 17.01
N SER A 66 7.09 15.43 18.17
CA SER A 66 6.28 16.14 19.17
C SER A 66 5.98 17.60 18.82
N GLN A 67 6.52 18.13 17.72
CA GLN A 67 6.29 19.51 17.33
C GLN A 67 4.81 19.75 17.02
N ILE A 68 4.17 20.65 17.75
CA ILE A 68 2.78 21.04 17.52
C ILE A 68 2.68 21.83 16.21
N LEU A 69 1.83 21.37 15.30
CA LEU A 69 1.55 22.03 14.01
C LEU A 69 0.34 22.95 14.12
N PHE A 70 -0.71 22.50 14.81
CA PHE A 70 -1.92 23.26 15.00
C PHE A 70 -2.52 22.99 16.37
N SER A 71 -3.17 24.01 16.91
CA SER A 71 -3.92 23.96 18.15
C SER A 71 -5.32 24.49 17.86
N LEU A 72 -6.32 23.62 18.00
CA LEU A 72 -7.70 23.94 17.72
C LEU A 72 -8.47 24.10 19.04
N PRO A 73 -9.13 25.25 19.28
CA PRO A 73 -9.96 25.40 20.47
C PRO A 73 -11.15 24.44 20.41
N MET A 74 -11.38 23.72 21.50
CA MET A 74 -12.50 22.78 21.61
C MET A 74 -13.72 23.45 22.24
N PRO A 75 -14.94 22.90 22.04
CA PRO A 75 -16.15 23.44 22.67
C PRO A 75 -16.12 23.45 24.21
N SER A 76 -15.31 22.56 24.80
CA SER A 76 -15.01 22.58 26.23
C SER A 76 -14.13 23.78 26.55
N ASN A 77 -14.57 24.59 27.50
CA ASN A 77 -13.89 25.82 27.88
C ASN A 77 -12.42 25.56 28.30
N GLY A 78 -11.49 26.37 27.78
CA GLY A 78 -10.05 26.28 28.06
C GLY A 78 -9.36 25.03 27.51
N THR A 79 -10.04 24.20 26.72
CA THR A 79 -9.46 22.97 26.16
C THR A 79 -9.00 23.21 24.72
N HIS A 80 -7.76 22.83 24.43
CA HIS A 80 -7.19 22.89 23.10
C HIS A 80 -6.82 21.48 22.63
N TRP A 81 -7.21 21.13 21.41
CA TRP A 81 -6.71 19.94 20.74
C TRP A 81 -5.46 20.31 19.97
N GLU A 82 -4.32 19.84 20.47
CA GLU A 82 -3.02 20.03 19.86
C GLU A 82 -2.72 18.83 18.95
N VAL A 83 -2.29 19.12 17.73
CA VAL A 83 -1.90 18.10 16.77
C VAL A 83 -0.44 18.29 16.42
N SER A 84 0.32 17.24 16.68
CA SER A 84 1.74 17.17 16.44
C SER A 84 2.06 16.66 15.03
N VAL A 85 3.31 16.81 14.60
CA VAL A 85 3.83 16.17 13.38
C VAL A 85 3.61 14.66 13.42
N GLY A 86 3.81 14.03 14.58
CA GLY A 86 3.58 12.60 14.77
C GLY A 86 2.14 12.19 14.51
N ASP A 87 1.17 12.98 14.97
CA ASP A 87 -0.25 12.69 14.76
C ASP A 87 -0.62 12.74 13.26
N VAL A 88 -0.03 13.67 12.50
CA VAL A 88 -0.22 13.75 11.04
C VAL A 88 0.38 12.53 10.34
N ILE A 89 1.58 12.09 10.76
CA ILE A 89 2.19 10.87 10.24
C ILE A 89 1.29 9.66 10.54
N LEU A 90 0.77 9.53 11.77
CA LEU A 90 -0.12 8.43 12.15
C LEU A 90 -1.43 8.45 11.34
N LEU A 91 -2.04 9.62 11.17
CA LEU A 91 -3.25 9.76 10.38
C LEU A 91 -3.01 9.35 8.92
N GLY A 92 -1.92 9.82 8.31
CA GLY A 92 -1.51 9.42 6.97
C GLY A 92 -1.24 7.92 6.87
N SER A 93 -0.62 7.33 7.89
CA SER A 93 -0.34 5.89 7.97
C SER A 93 -1.60 5.06 8.04
N LEU A 94 -2.59 5.51 8.83
CA LEU A 94 -3.89 4.85 8.93
C LEU A 94 -4.65 4.88 7.60
N ILE A 95 -4.59 6.00 6.88
CA ILE A 95 -5.16 6.12 5.52
C ILE A 95 -4.44 5.17 4.55
N CYS A 96 -3.10 5.09 4.62
CA CYS A 96 -2.33 4.16 3.80
C CYS A 96 -2.70 2.70 4.10
N LEU A 97 -2.80 2.33 5.37
CA LEU A 97 -3.25 1.01 5.81
C LEU A 97 -4.67 0.72 5.30
N PHE A 98 -5.59 1.69 5.33
CA PHE A 98 -6.93 1.49 4.78
C PHE A 98 -6.89 1.16 3.27
N PHE A 99 -6.07 1.88 2.50
CA PHE A 99 -5.91 1.58 1.07
C PHE A 99 -5.22 0.23 0.80
N GLU A 100 -4.26 -0.17 1.63
CA GLU A 100 -3.69 -1.53 1.61
C GLU A 100 -4.77 -2.60 1.78
N LEU A 101 -5.63 -2.43 2.78
CA LEU A 101 -6.74 -3.35 3.05
C LEU A 101 -7.73 -3.40 1.87
N LEU A 102 -8.03 -2.26 1.25
CA LEU A 102 -8.88 -2.26 0.04
C LEU A 102 -8.19 -2.95 -1.15
N LYS A 103 -6.87 -2.80 -1.28
CA LYS A 103 -6.09 -3.44 -2.33
C LYS A 103 -6.06 -4.96 -2.17
N SER A 104 -5.98 -5.47 -0.93
CA SER A 104 -5.96 -6.91 -0.67
C SER A 104 -7.26 -7.62 -1.07
N THR A 105 -8.38 -6.89 -1.18
CA THR A 105 -9.65 -7.45 -1.68
C THR A 105 -9.69 -7.68 -3.20
N LYS A 106 -8.70 -7.19 -3.96
CA LYS A 106 -8.70 -7.20 -5.44
C LYS A 106 -7.45 -7.91 -5.99
N SER A 107 -7.62 -9.15 -6.47
CA SER A 107 -6.71 -9.94 -7.32
C SER A 107 -5.50 -10.64 -6.65
N ASP A 108 -5.42 -11.96 -6.84
CA ASP A 108 -4.45 -12.86 -6.19
C ASP A 108 -2.98 -12.63 -6.57
N LYS A 109 -2.68 -12.20 -7.80
CA LYS A 109 -1.28 -12.05 -8.27
C LYS A 109 -0.57 -10.81 -7.71
N VAL A 110 -1.29 -9.72 -7.47
CA VAL A 110 -0.74 -8.50 -6.87
C VAL A 110 -0.63 -8.66 -5.35
N ALA A 111 -1.52 -9.44 -4.73
CA ALA A 111 -1.54 -9.70 -3.30
C ALA A 111 -0.25 -10.38 -2.79
N ILE A 112 0.30 -11.33 -3.53
CA ILE A 112 1.49 -12.10 -3.12
C ILE A 112 2.73 -11.20 -3.03
N VAL A 113 2.96 -10.33 -4.02
CA VAL A 113 4.12 -9.41 -4.04
C VAL A 113 3.98 -8.38 -2.92
N ASN A 114 2.79 -7.79 -2.77
CA ASN A 114 2.49 -6.85 -1.70
C ASN A 114 2.78 -7.46 -0.33
N HIS A 115 2.33 -8.70 -0.11
CA HIS A 115 2.52 -9.40 1.15
C HIS A 115 4.01 -9.59 1.50
N SER A 116 4.82 -10.04 0.54
CA SER A 116 6.26 -10.22 0.76
C SER A 116 6.98 -8.90 1.03
N LEU A 117 6.58 -7.81 0.38
CA LEU A 117 7.21 -6.50 0.53
C LEU A 117 6.78 -5.81 1.83
N SER A 118 5.51 -5.94 2.24
CA SER A 118 5.03 -5.51 3.55
C SER A 118 5.73 -6.24 4.69
N MET A 119 6.04 -7.54 4.53
CA MET A 119 6.82 -8.29 5.52
C MET A 119 8.22 -7.69 5.72
N VAL A 120 8.89 -7.29 4.63
CA VAL A 120 10.20 -6.64 4.70
C VAL A 120 10.09 -5.29 5.41
N VAL A 121 9.09 -4.47 5.06
CA VAL A 121 8.86 -3.17 5.72
C VAL A 121 8.62 -3.36 7.22
N PHE A 122 7.79 -4.34 7.61
CA PHE A 122 7.55 -4.65 9.03
C PHE A 122 8.85 -5.03 9.77
N ILE A 123 9.67 -5.92 9.19
CA ILE A 123 10.93 -6.34 9.82
C ILE A 123 11.86 -5.14 10.00
N VAL A 124 12.01 -4.29 8.98
CA VAL A 124 12.87 -3.10 9.06
C VAL A 124 12.34 -2.13 10.13
N CYS A 125 11.03 -1.84 10.15
CA CYS A 125 10.41 -1.05 11.21
C CYS A 125 10.70 -1.62 12.61
N LEU A 126 10.52 -2.93 12.79
CA LEU A 126 10.73 -3.57 14.08
C LEU A 126 12.19 -3.48 14.53
N VAL A 127 13.14 -3.71 13.62
CA VAL A 127 14.57 -3.59 13.89
C VAL A 127 14.94 -2.14 14.23
N GLU A 128 14.43 -1.18 13.47
CA GLU A 128 14.67 0.25 13.72
C GLU A 128 14.14 0.66 15.11
N PHE A 129 12.91 0.27 15.44
CA PHE A 129 12.27 0.57 16.72
C PHE A 129 13.07 0.02 17.91
N LEU A 130 13.59 -1.20 17.80
CA LEU A 130 14.27 -1.88 18.90
C LEU A 130 15.75 -1.47 19.05
N LEU A 131 16.42 -1.13 17.95
CA LEU A 131 17.87 -0.88 17.97
C LEU A 131 18.24 0.60 17.99
N PHE A 132 17.39 1.50 17.50
CA PHE A 132 17.76 2.90 17.30
C PHE A 132 16.95 3.83 18.21
N ARG A 133 17.67 4.59 19.05
CA ARG A 133 17.07 5.56 19.99
C ARG A 133 16.08 6.55 19.36
N PRO A 134 16.32 7.13 18.17
CA PRO A 134 15.38 8.07 17.53
C PRO A 134 14.01 7.47 17.20
N PHE A 135 13.92 6.14 17.16
CA PHE A 135 12.73 5.40 16.77
C PHE A 135 11.96 4.88 17.97
N ALA A 136 12.48 5.01 19.19
CA ALA A 136 11.81 4.62 20.44
C ALA A 136 10.70 5.61 20.84
N THR A 137 9.77 5.91 19.91
CA THR A 137 8.64 6.82 20.10
C THR A 137 7.31 6.06 19.95
N SER A 138 6.25 6.53 20.62
CA SER A 138 4.91 5.96 20.46
C SER A 138 4.41 6.08 19.02
N THR A 139 4.77 7.14 18.31
CA THR A 139 4.44 7.33 16.90
C THR A 139 5.04 6.23 16.04
N PHE A 140 6.33 5.94 16.19
CA PHE A 140 6.98 4.90 15.40
C PHE A 140 6.56 3.50 15.82
N PHE A 141 6.27 3.28 17.11
CA PHE A 141 5.68 2.04 17.59
C PHE A 141 4.31 1.77 16.94
N LEU A 142 3.42 2.76 16.90
CA LEU A 142 2.10 2.61 16.26
C LEU A 142 2.22 2.42 14.75
N LEU A 143 3.16 3.09 14.09
CA LEU A 143 3.49 2.85 12.68
C LEU A 143 3.96 1.40 12.45
N THR A 144 4.85 0.90 13.32
CA THR A 144 5.32 -0.51 13.29
C THR A 144 4.13 -1.45 13.50
N PHE A 145 3.23 -1.15 14.43
CA PHE A 145 2.03 -1.94 14.65
C PHE A 145 1.09 -1.94 13.44
N MET A 146 0.96 -0.82 12.72
CA MET A 146 0.20 -0.79 11.46
C MET A 146 0.83 -1.70 10.40
N THR A 147 2.16 -1.72 10.27
CA THR A 147 2.85 -2.65 9.35
C THR A 147 2.68 -4.12 9.76
N LEU A 148 2.63 -4.41 11.07
CA LEU A 148 2.28 -5.74 11.57
C LEU A 148 0.84 -6.11 11.17
N MET A 149 -0.12 -5.21 11.37
CA MET A 149 -1.52 -5.44 11.02
C MET A 149 -1.70 -5.70 9.53
N ASP A 150 -0.95 -5.00 8.67
CA ASP A 150 -0.96 -5.23 7.22
C ASP A 150 -0.48 -6.65 6.85
N VAL A 151 0.64 -7.10 7.45
CA VAL A 151 1.16 -8.45 7.25
C VAL A 151 0.14 -9.50 7.70
N LEU A 152 -0.47 -9.34 8.88
CA LEU A 152 -1.50 -10.24 9.40
C LEU A 152 -2.74 -10.28 8.49
N ALA A 153 -3.20 -9.13 8.03
CA ALA A 153 -4.33 -9.04 7.11
C ALA A 153 -4.04 -9.77 5.78
N GLY A 154 -2.83 -9.62 5.23
CA GLY A 154 -2.39 -10.32 4.02
C GLY A 154 -2.43 -11.86 4.17
N PHE A 155 -1.96 -12.38 5.30
CA PHE A 155 -2.03 -13.82 5.59
C PHE A 155 -3.48 -14.31 5.73
N ILE A 156 -4.34 -13.54 6.41
CA ILE A 156 -5.75 -13.90 6.60
C ILE A 156 -6.49 -13.96 5.26
N VAL A 157 -6.32 -12.96 4.39
CA VAL A 157 -6.95 -12.94 3.06
C VAL A 157 -6.54 -14.16 2.24
N THR A 158 -5.25 -14.49 2.22
CA THR A 158 -4.73 -15.66 1.50
C THR A 158 -5.34 -16.97 2.03
N ALA A 159 -5.44 -17.11 3.36
CA ALA A 159 -6.01 -18.30 3.99
C ALA A 159 -7.52 -18.47 3.71
N VAL A 160 -8.26 -17.38 3.60
CA VAL A 160 -9.71 -17.40 3.28
C VAL A 160 -9.93 -17.77 1.81
N SER A 161 -9.16 -17.22 0.87
CA SER A 161 -9.26 -17.58 -0.55
C SER A 161 -9.01 -19.08 -0.77
N ALA A 162 -7.99 -19.66 -0.13
CA ALA A 162 -7.69 -21.08 -0.24
C ALA A 162 -8.82 -21.99 0.28
N ARG A 163 -9.59 -21.56 1.29
CA ARG A 163 -10.76 -22.31 1.78
C ARG A 163 -11.94 -22.25 0.82
N LYS A 164 -12.17 -21.08 0.22
CA LYS A 164 -13.27 -20.85 -0.73
C LYS A 164 -13.10 -21.71 -1.99
N ASP A 165 -11.88 -21.91 -2.46
CA ASP A 165 -11.60 -22.74 -3.65
C ASP A 165 -11.93 -24.23 -3.44
N ILE A 166 -11.93 -24.71 -2.19
CA ILE A 166 -12.22 -26.13 -1.86
C ILE A 166 -13.72 -26.42 -1.91
N ASP A 167 -14.57 -25.42 -1.66
CA ASP A 167 -16.03 -25.59 -1.54
C ASP A 167 -16.75 -25.68 -2.90
N PHE A 168 -16.09 -25.29 -4.01
CA PHE A 168 -16.65 -25.36 -5.37
C PHE A 168 -16.24 -26.62 -6.16
N GLY A 169 -15.57 -27.59 -5.51
CA GLY A 169 -15.05 -28.81 -6.12
C GLY A 169 -15.99 -30.03 -6.12
N HIS A 170 -17.26 -29.86 -5.77
CA HIS A 170 -18.28 -30.92 -5.74
C HIS A 170 -19.54 -30.52 -6.52
#